data_AF-A0A131Y2M6-F1
#
_entry.id   AF-A0A131Y2M6-F1
#
_cell.length_a   1.000
_cell.length_b   1.000
_cell.length_c   1.000
_cell.angle_alpha   90.00
_cell.angle_beta   90.00
_cell.angle_gamma   90.00
#
_symmetry.space_group_name_H-M   'P 1'
#
loop_
_entity.id
_entity.type
_entity.pdbx_description
1 polymer ?
#
loop_
_entity_poly.entity_id
_entity_poly.type
_entity_poly.pdbx_seq_one_letter_code
_entity_poly.pdbx_strand_id
1 'polypeptide(L)'
;MDAYRTREGWKPKTDVTILKVVAPDRFLVKEAPSNLSQSSRDFVVMERKLKQFMSRRDAEPVNPPLPEIGVNILVKKPMDSDWYRARVCRILDTVKGYEVEVTLVDYGETFVADRRLIRIVPDAVFSAVPFQCIEFLLPGLVPLKLTIDVETVMAHKPSKTWDTAAVEY
;
A
#
# COMPACT_ATOMS: atom_id res chain seq x y z
N MET A 1 -17.89 -23.62 2.90
CA MET A 1 -17.24 -22.57 2.10
C MET A 1 -18.21 -21.43 1.99
N ASP A 2 -17.87 -20.29 2.56
CA ASP A 2 -18.70 -19.11 2.52
C ASP A 2 -18.53 -18.48 1.12
N ALA A 3 -19.58 -18.50 0.31
CA ALA A 3 -19.54 -18.11 -1.11
C ALA A 3 -20.65 -17.09 -1.40
N TYR A 4 -20.46 -16.27 -2.43
CA TYR A 4 -21.47 -15.31 -2.88
C TYR A 4 -21.80 -15.53 -4.36
N ARG A 5 -23.03 -15.18 -4.75
CA ARG A 5 -23.51 -15.40 -6.11
C ARG A 5 -23.26 -14.17 -6.97
N THR A 6 -22.64 -14.39 -8.12
CA THR A 6 -22.44 -13.40 -9.18
C THR A 6 -23.20 -13.81 -10.44
N ARG A 7 -23.21 -12.96 -11.47
CA ARG A 7 -23.75 -13.32 -12.80
C ARG A 7 -23.01 -14.50 -13.44
N GLU A 8 -21.76 -14.73 -13.03
CA GLU A 8 -20.88 -15.82 -13.51
C GLU A 8 -20.95 -17.08 -12.63
N GLY A 9 -21.84 -17.10 -11.62
CA GLY A 9 -21.98 -18.21 -10.68
C GLY A 9 -21.45 -17.91 -9.29
N TRP A 10 -21.23 -18.96 -8.49
CA TRP A 10 -20.74 -18.85 -7.13
C TRP A 10 -19.25 -18.54 -7.10
N LYS A 11 -18.87 -17.44 -6.44
CA LYS A 11 -17.48 -17.10 -6.16
C LYS A 11 -17.17 -17.31 -4.69
N PRO A 12 -15.99 -17.88 -4.35
CA PRO A 12 -15.58 -17.99 -2.95
C PRO A 12 -15.41 -16.60 -2.36
N LYS A 13 -15.71 -16.45 -1.07
CA LYS A 13 -15.27 -15.26 -0.32
C LYS A 13 -13.78 -15.37 -0.05
N THR A 14 -13.11 -14.21 -0.07
CA THR A 14 -11.70 -14.08 0.28
C THR A 14 -11.62 -13.28 1.56
N ASP A 15 -10.96 -13.85 2.57
CA ASP A 15 -10.68 -13.13 3.81
C ASP A 15 -9.55 -12.13 3.55
N VAL A 16 -9.66 -10.94 4.15
CA VAL A 16 -8.68 -9.87 3.99
C VAL A 16 -8.19 -9.39 5.34
N THR A 17 -6.94 -8.93 5.38
CA THR A 17 -6.36 -8.17 6.49
C THR A 17 -6.40 -6.70 6.15
N ILE A 18 -6.93 -5.88 7.06
CA ILE A 18 -6.83 -4.41 6.97
C ILE A 18 -5.40 -4.01 7.35
N LEU A 19 -4.71 -3.38 6.41
CA LEU A 19 -3.35 -2.85 6.58
C LEU A 19 -3.37 -1.44 7.16
N LYS A 20 -4.30 -0.61 6.68
CA LYS A 20 -4.45 0.78 7.11
C LYS A 20 -5.89 1.23 6.92
N VAL A 21 -6.42 1.96 7.91
CA VAL A 21 -7.64 2.75 7.75
C VAL A 21 -7.22 4.12 7.23
N VAL A 22 -7.60 4.46 5.99
CA VAL A 22 -7.30 5.77 5.39
C VAL A 22 -8.43 6.75 5.68
N ALA A 23 -9.67 6.25 5.67
CA ALA A 23 -10.88 6.91 6.09
C ALA A 23 -11.89 5.83 6.51
N PRO A 24 -13.00 6.18 7.19
CA PRO A 24 -14.03 5.21 7.57
C PRO A 24 -14.65 4.43 6.41
N ASP A 25 -14.61 4.99 5.20
CA ASP A 25 -15.05 4.36 3.96
C ASP A 25 -13.92 3.85 3.08
N ARG A 26 -12.65 4.02 3.48
CA ARG A 26 -11.49 3.71 2.63
C ARG A 26 -10.38 3.02 3.41
N PHE A 27 -10.03 1.82 2.96
CA PHE A 27 -9.08 0.94 3.61
C PHE A 27 -8.00 0.50 2.63
N LEU A 28 -6.79 0.28 3.13
CA LEU A 28 -5.80 -0.54 2.45
C LEU A 28 -5.90 -1.96 2.99
N VAL A 29 -6.03 -2.94 2.10
CA VAL A 29 -6.21 -4.35 2.46
C VAL A 29 -5.26 -5.25 1.68
N LYS A 30 -5.05 -6.45 2.18
CA LYS A 30 -4.43 -7.57 1.45
C LYS A 30 -5.13 -8.88 1.81
N GLU A 31 -4.96 -9.91 0.97
CA GLU A 31 -5.48 -11.25 1.28
C GLU A 31 -4.93 -11.78 2.61
N ALA A 32 -5.80 -12.36 3.43
CA ALA A 32 -5.43 -12.92 4.72
C ALA A 32 -4.66 -14.25 4.54
N PRO A 33 -3.68 -14.54 5.41
CA PRO A 33 -2.82 -15.71 5.26
C PRO A 33 -3.50 -17.06 5.49
N SER A 34 -4.73 -17.07 6.03
CA SER A 34 -5.48 -18.28 6.39
C SER A 34 -5.84 -19.15 5.17
N ASN A 35 -6.16 -18.55 4.02
CA ASN A 35 -6.60 -19.28 2.83
C ASN A 35 -6.16 -18.60 1.53
N LEU A 36 -4.84 -18.56 1.31
CA LEU A 36 -4.25 -17.85 0.17
C LEU A 36 -4.68 -18.42 -1.19
N SER A 37 -5.15 -17.53 -2.05
CA SER A 37 -5.27 -17.72 -3.49
C SER A 37 -3.93 -18.08 -4.14
N GLN A 38 -3.97 -18.58 -5.37
CA GLN A 38 -2.75 -18.86 -6.13
C GLN A 38 -1.88 -17.60 -6.31
N SER A 39 -2.51 -16.45 -6.58
CA SER A 39 -1.82 -15.16 -6.74
C SER A 39 -1.02 -14.78 -5.48
N SER A 40 -1.60 -14.94 -4.29
CA SER A 40 -0.87 -14.61 -3.06
C SER A 40 0.17 -15.66 -2.68
N ARG A 41 0.01 -16.93 -3.09
CA ARG A 41 1.09 -17.92 -2.98
C ARG A 41 2.27 -17.56 -3.89
N ASP A 42 1.99 -17.12 -5.11
CA ASP A 42 3.01 -16.67 -6.06
C ASP A 42 3.75 -15.45 -5.52
N PHE A 43 3.05 -14.53 -4.86
CA PHE A 43 3.64 -13.42 -4.13
C PHE A 43 4.59 -13.87 -3.02
N VAL A 44 4.19 -14.81 -2.15
CA VAL A 44 5.06 -15.31 -1.08
C VAL A 44 6.36 -15.92 -1.64
N VAL A 45 6.25 -16.65 -2.77
CA VAL A 45 7.43 -17.20 -3.45
C VAL A 45 8.30 -16.08 -4.04
N MET A 46 7.68 -15.10 -4.70
CA MET A 46 8.36 -13.97 -5.33
C MET A 46 9.08 -13.10 -4.31
N GLU A 47 8.44 -12.73 -3.20
CA GLU A 47 9.02 -11.91 -2.14
C GLU A 47 10.28 -12.58 -1.56
N ARG A 48 10.19 -13.87 -1.25
CA ARG A 48 11.35 -14.63 -0.78
C ARG A 48 12.50 -14.64 -1.79
N LYS A 49 12.21 -14.82 -3.08
CA LYS A 49 13.23 -14.75 -4.15
C LYS A 49 13.83 -13.36 -4.26
N LEU A 50 13.01 -12.31 -4.16
CA LEU A 50 13.45 -10.92 -4.20
C LEU A 50 14.44 -10.63 -3.06
N LYS A 51 14.05 -10.95 -1.82
CA LYS A 51 14.90 -10.74 -0.63
C LYS A 51 16.22 -11.50 -0.74
N GLN A 52 16.17 -12.77 -1.18
CA GLN A 52 17.38 -13.58 -1.41
C GLN A 52 18.27 -13.04 -2.52
N PHE A 53 17.68 -12.56 -3.62
CA PHE A 53 18.43 -12.01 -4.75
C PHE A 53 19.12 -10.71 -4.35
N MET A 54 18.41 -9.84 -3.63
CA MET A 54 18.92 -8.53 -3.23
C MET A 54 19.94 -8.62 -2.10
N SER A 55 19.80 -9.53 -1.14
CA SER A 55 20.80 -9.70 -0.08
C SER A 55 22.19 -10.04 -0.61
N ARG A 56 22.28 -10.72 -1.76
CA ARG A 56 23.55 -10.99 -2.46
C ARG A 56 24.15 -9.79 -3.18
N ARG A 57 23.34 -8.77 -3.49
CA ARG A 57 23.73 -7.57 -4.25
C ARG A 57 23.71 -6.28 -3.42
N ASP A 58 23.37 -6.41 -2.14
CA ASP A 58 23.17 -5.31 -1.19
C ASP A 58 24.46 -4.55 -0.88
N ALA A 59 25.62 -5.17 -1.09
CA ALA A 59 26.95 -4.63 -0.75
C ALA A 59 27.41 -3.46 -1.64
N GLU A 60 26.80 -3.26 -2.82
CA GLU A 60 27.26 -2.27 -3.78
C GLU A 60 26.32 -1.04 -3.76
N PRO A 61 26.76 0.12 -3.25
CA PRO A 61 26.03 1.36 -3.40
C PRO A 61 26.02 1.76 -4.89
N VAL A 62 24.90 1.48 -5.54
CA VAL A 62 24.67 1.96 -6.91
C VAL A 62 24.19 3.40 -6.84
N ASN A 63 24.60 4.21 -7.81
CA ASN A 63 24.00 5.52 -8.05
C ASN A 63 22.95 5.37 -9.15
N PRO A 64 21.70 4.99 -8.81
CA PRO A 64 20.67 4.78 -9.82
C PRO A 64 20.33 6.11 -10.52
N PRO A 65 19.91 6.07 -11.79
CA PRO A 65 19.33 7.24 -12.43
C PRO A 65 18.12 7.74 -11.62
N LEU A 66 17.86 9.03 -11.69
CA LEU A 66 16.68 9.64 -11.06
C LEU A 66 15.42 8.92 -11.56
N PRO A 67 14.62 8.30 -10.68
CA PRO A 67 13.40 7.64 -11.11
C PRO A 67 12.33 8.67 -11.46
N GLU A 68 11.35 8.27 -12.27
CA GLU A 68 10.15 9.07 -12.53
C GLU A 68 9.07 8.83 -11.47
N ILE A 69 8.23 9.83 -11.22
CA ILE A 69 7.09 9.67 -10.31
C ILE A 69 6.10 8.66 -10.91
N GLY A 70 5.59 7.75 -10.08
CA GLY A 70 4.63 6.72 -10.46
C GLY A 70 5.26 5.39 -10.92
N VAL A 71 6.58 5.35 -11.17
CA VAL A 71 7.24 4.10 -11.58
C VAL A 71 7.43 3.16 -10.39
N ASN A 72 7.42 1.87 -10.68
CA ASN A 72 7.70 0.85 -9.67
C ASN A 72 9.21 0.60 -9.60
N ILE A 73 9.72 0.54 -8.38
CA ILE A 73 11.13 0.32 -8.06
C ILE A 73 11.22 -0.73 -6.95
N LEU A 74 12.46 -1.12 -6.64
CA LEU A 74 12.77 -1.79 -5.39
C LEU A 74 13.34 -0.78 -4.41
N VAL A 75 12.98 -0.92 -3.15
CA VAL A 75 13.49 -0.08 -2.06
C VAL A 75 13.87 -0.96 -0.88
N LYS A 76 14.98 -0.62 -0.24
CA LYS A 76 15.37 -1.20 1.04
C LYS A 76 14.71 -0.41 2.17
N LYS A 77 13.92 -1.10 2.98
CA LYS A 77 13.28 -0.47 4.13
C LYS A 77 14.29 -0.31 5.27
N PRO A 78 14.47 0.90 5.83
CA PRO A 78 15.49 1.12 6.87
C PRO A 78 15.30 0.30 8.15
N MET A 79 14.06 -0.02 8.53
CA MET A 79 13.76 -0.65 9.83
C MET A 79 14.14 -2.13 9.91
N ASP A 80 13.99 -2.88 8.83
CA ASP A 80 14.24 -4.33 8.79
C ASP A 80 15.38 -4.70 7.84
N SER A 81 15.92 -3.71 7.10
CA SER A 81 16.98 -3.91 6.11
C SER A 81 16.62 -4.90 4.99
N ASP A 82 15.33 -5.12 4.74
CA ASP A 82 14.85 -5.97 3.64
C ASP A 82 14.47 -5.14 2.40
N TRP A 83 14.46 -5.81 1.26
CA TRP A 83 14.08 -5.22 -0.03
C TRP A 83 12.63 -5.52 -0.40
N TYR A 84 11.93 -4.48 -0.84
CA TYR A 84 10.49 -4.52 -1.15
C TYR A 84 10.20 -3.90 -2.51
N ARG A 85 9.07 -4.27 -3.10
CA ARG A 85 8.51 -3.55 -4.26
C ARG A 85 7.83 -2.28 -3.77
N ALA A 86 8.09 -1.18 -4.46
CA ALA A 86 7.50 0.12 -4.11
C ALA A 86 7.19 0.94 -5.35
N ARG A 87 6.33 1.94 -5.18
CA ARG A 87 6.03 2.96 -6.19
C ARG A 87 6.59 4.30 -5.74
N VAL A 88 7.21 5.03 -6.67
CA VAL A 88 7.67 6.39 -6.43
C VAL A 88 6.48 7.33 -6.33
N CYS A 89 6.35 8.02 -5.20
CA CYS A 89 5.28 8.97 -4.94
C CYS A 89 5.76 10.41 -5.15
N ARG A 90 6.93 10.74 -4.60
CA ARG A 90 7.53 12.08 -4.70
C ARG A 90 9.05 11.99 -4.71
N ILE A 91 9.67 13.00 -5.31
CA ILE A 91 11.12 13.21 -5.28
C ILE A 91 11.36 14.46 -4.45
N LEU A 92 12.31 14.38 -3.51
CA LEU A 92 12.65 15.43 -2.57
C LEU A 92 14.10 15.85 -2.80
N ASP A 93 14.31 17.09 -3.22
CA ASP A 93 15.65 17.65 -3.34
C ASP A 93 16.26 17.90 -1.95
N THR A 94 17.52 17.52 -1.79
CA THR A 94 18.26 17.67 -0.54
C THR A 94 19.66 18.21 -0.81
N VAL A 95 20.33 18.70 0.22
CA VAL A 95 21.74 19.11 0.14
C VAL A 95 22.71 17.97 -0.23
N LYS A 96 22.27 16.70 -0.13
CA LYS A 96 23.07 15.49 -0.44
C LYS A 96 22.67 14.83 -1.78
N GLY A 97 21.82 15.47 -2.57
CA GLY A 97 21.24 14.93 -3.80
C GLY A 97 19.73 14.89 -3.69
N TYR A 98 19.13 13.70 -3.79
CA TYR A 98 17.68 13.54 -3.65
C TYR A 98 17.32 12.36 -2.75
N GLU A 99 16.16 12.46 -2.12
CA GLU A 99 15.45 11.37 -1.48
C GLU A 99 14.15 11.10 -2.23
N VAL A 100 13.59 9.91 -2.03
CA VAL A 100 12.38 9.48 -2.71
C VAL A 100 11.36 9.04 -1.69
N GLU A 101 10.19 9.68 -1.69
CA GLU A 101 9.03 9.17 -0.99
C GLU A 101 8.43 8.03 -1.80
N VAL A 102 8.25 6.87 -1.17
CA VAL A 102 7.77 5.66 -1.81
C VAL A 102 6.67 5.01 -1.00
N THR A 103 5.74 4.34 -1.67
CA THR A 103 4.75 3.45 -1.03
C THR A 103 5.03 2.00 -1.40
N LEU A 104 5.12 1.12 -0.40
CA LEU A 104 5.27 -0.32 -0.61
C LEU A 104 3.98 -0.88 -1.23
N VAL A 105 4.05 -1.33 -2.48
CA VAL A 105 2.86 -1.75 -3.25
C VAL A 105 2.21 -3.04 -2.72
N ASP A 106 2.91 -3.76 -1.84
CA ASP A 106 2.42 -5.00 -1.22
C ASP A 106 1.94 -4.81 0.23
N TYR A 107 2.22 -3.64 0.84
CA TYR A 107 1.98 -3.39 2.27
C TYR A 107 1.30 -2.05 2.56
N GLY A 108 1.24 -1.11 1.61
CA GLY A 108 0.61 0.20 1.77
C GLY A 108 1.39 1.19 2.64
N GLU A 109 2.52 0.77 3.23
CA GLU A 109 3.39 1.63 4.03
C GLU A 109 4.11 2.66 3.15
N THR A 110 4.20 3.91 3.62
CA THR A 110 4.87 5.00 2.90
C THR A 110 5.99 5.56 3.74
N PHE A 111 7.16 5.77 3.15
CA PHE A 111 8.32 6.36 3.81
C PHE A 111 9.25 7.04 2.81
N VAL A 112 10.17 7.85 3.33
CA VAL A 112 11.23 8.51 2.55
C VAL A 112 12.49 7.63 2.59
N ALA A 113 13.05 7.35 1.42
CA ALA A 113 14.26 6.56 1.25
C ALA A 113 15.37 7.37 0.58
N ASP A 114 16.60 7.19 1.05
CA ASP A 114 17.79 7.69 0.38
C ASP A 114 17.95 7.04 -0.99
N ARG A 115 18.38 7.80 -2.01
CA ARG A 115 18.63 7.30 -3.38
C ARG A 115 19.55 6.08 -3.46
N ARG A 116 20.40 5.83 -2.48
CA ARG A 116 21.29 4.66 -2.42
C ARG A 116 20.55 3.38 -2.05
N LEU A 117 19.35 3.50 -1.51
CA LEU A 117 18.49 2.40 -1.06
C LEU A 117 17.42 2.02 -2.10
N ILE A 118 17.44 2.62 -3.29
CA ILE A 118 16.51 2.26 -4.38
C ILE A 118 17.24 1.54 -5.51
N ARG A 119 16.54 0.64 -6.21
CA ARG A 119 17.01 -0.02 -7.43
C ARG A 119 15.88 -0.08 -8.44
N ILE A 120 16.20 0.01 -9.74
CA ILE A 120 15.25 -0.34 -10.80
C ILE A 120 14.88 -1.81 -10.64
N VAL A 121 13.62 -2.16 -10.89
CA VAL A 121 13.18 -3.56 -10.84
C VAL A 121 13.98 -4.36 -11.88
N PRO A 122 14.87 -5.28 -11.45
CA PRO A 122 15.86 -5.88 -12.35
C PRO A 122 15.29 -7.04 -13.16
N ASP A 123 14.08 -7.50 -12.85
CA ASP A 123 13.53 -8.74 -13.39
C ASP A 123 12.02 -8.60 -13.67
N ALA A 124 11.62 -8.95 -14.90
CA ALA A 124 10.22 -9.03 -15.30
C ALA A 124 9.42 -10.00 -14.41
N VAL A 125 10.07 -11.02 -13.82
CA VAL A 125 9.45 -11.96 -12.88
C VAL A 125 8.86 -11.25 -11.65
N PHE A 126 9.55 -10.23 -11.12
CA PHE A 126 9.02 -9.46 -9.98
C PHE A 126 7.86 -8.54 -10.38
N SER A 127 7.80 -8.15 -11.65
CA SER A 127 6.72 -7.33 -12.21
C SER A 127 5.51 -8.15 -12.65
N ALA A 128 5.69 -9.44 -12.92
CA ALA A 128 4.62 -10.35 -13.36
C ALA A 128 3.65 -10.73 -12.24
N VAL A 129 4.10 -10.68 -10.98
CA VAL A 129 3.24 -10.97 -9.82
C VAL A 129 2.42 -9.73 -9.47
N PRO A 130 1.09 -9.83 -9.29
CA PRO A 130 0.25 -8.70 -8.91
C PRO A 130 0.69 -8.04 -7.59
N PHE A 131 0.40 -6.75 -7.44
CA PHE A 131 0.57 -6.06 -6.16
C PHE A 131 -0.48 -6.55 -5.16
N GLN A 132 -0.06 -6.73 -3.91
CA GLN A 132 -0.92 -7.33 -2.89
C GLN A 132 -1.74 -6.31 -2.10
N CYS A 133 -1.29 -5.05 -2.02
CA CYS A 133 -2.04 -4.00 -1.35
C CYS A 133 -3.07 -3.42 -2.31
N ILE A 134 -4.33 -3.46 -1.90
CA ILE A 134 -5.47 -2.98 -2.67
C ILE A 134 -6.21 -1.94 -1.83
N GLU A 135 -6.63 -0.86 -2.49
CA GLU A 135 -7.55 0.11 -1.90
C GLU A 135 -8.98 -0.43 -1.99
N PHE A 136 -9.64 -0.53 -0.84
CA PHE A 136 -11.01 -1.00 -0.71
C PHE A 136 -11.91 0.14 -0.21
N LEU A 137 -13.06 0.31 -0.87
CA LEU A 137 -14.08 1.30 -0.50
C LEU A 137 -15.30 0.60 0.09
N LEU A 138 -15.75 1.06 1.25
CA LEU A 138 -16.96 0.59 1.90
C LEU A 138 -18.15 1.44 1.43
N PRO A 139 -19.06 0.90 0.58
CA PRO A 139 -20.17 1.67 0.05
C PRO A 139 -21.19 2.02 1.14
N GLY A 140 -21.88 3.15 0.95
CA GLY A 140 -23.02 3.56 1.78
C GLY A 140 -22.66 4.41 3.00
N LEU A 141 -21.37 4.70 3.20
CA LEU A 141 -20.92 5.63 4.23
C LEU A 141 -20.79 7.05 3.67
N VAL A 142 -21.19 8.04 4.47
CA VAL A 142 -21.01 9.46 4.18
C VAL A 142 -20.51 10.17 5.43
N PRO A 143 -19.53 11.09 5.33
CA PRO A 143 -19.09 11.86 6.48
C PRO A 143 -20.21 12.79 6.94
N LEU A 144 -20.40 12.89 8.25
CA LEU A 144 -21.34 13.81 8.89
C LEU A 144 -20.59 14.81 9.76
N LYS A 145 -21.15 16.01 9.89
CA LYS A 145 -20.70 17.03 10.84
C LYS A 145 -21.84 17.42 11.75
N LEU A 146 -21.57 17.51 13.05
CA LEU A 146 -22.50 18.08 14.01
C LEU A 146 -22.52 19.60 13.84
N THR A 147 -23.72 20.16 13.70
CA THR A 147 -23.96 21.60 13.66
C THR A 147 -24.88 22.00 14.80
N ILE A 148 -24.56 23.12 15.45
CA ILE A 148 -25.37 23.72 16.51
C ILE A 148 -25.84 25.07 15.95
N ASP A 149 -27.14 25.29 15.92
CA ASP A 149 -27.70 26.60 15.56
C ASP A 149 -27.84 27.51 16.79
N VAL A 150 -28.25 28.76 16.57
CA VAL A 150 -28.41 29.77 17.63
C VAL A 150 -29.51 29.37 18.63
N GLU A 151 -30.41 28.47 18.24
CA GLU A 151 -31.50 27.94 19.07
C GLU A 151 -31.11 26.64 19.80
N THR A 152 -29.82 26.26 19.78
CA THR A 152 -29.29 25.06 20.44
C THR A 152 -29.84 23.74 19.86
N VAL A 153 -30.33 23.75 18.62
CA VAL A 153 -30.70 22.50 17.94
C VAL A 153 -29.44 21.85 17.39
N MET A 154 -29.15 20.67 17.93
CA MET A 154 -28.09 19.80 17.42
C MET A 154 -28.60 19.05 16.19
N ALA A 155 -27.99 19.32 15.03
CA ALA A 155 -28.33 18.65 13.78
C ALA A 155 -27.07 18.07 13.12
N HIS A 156 -27.17 16.82 12.66
CA HIS A 156 -26.15 16.21 11.81
C HIS A 156 -26.40 16.60 10.35
N LYS A 157 -25.38 17.12 9.68
CA LYS A 157 -25.44 17.44 8.25
C LYS A 157 -24.34 16.69 7.49
N PRO A 158 -24.58 16.30 6.22
CA PRO A 158 -23.52 15.77 5.37
C PRO A 158 -22.31 16.71 5.32
N SER A 159 -21.14 16.13 5.42
CA SER A 159 -19.84 16.78 5.29
C SER A 159 -19.19 16.36 3.97
N LYS A 160 -18.13 17.08 3.58
CA LYS A 160 -17.25 16.67 2.47
C LYS A 160 -16.04 15.86 2.95
N THR A 161 -15.75 15.91 4.24
CA THR A 161 -14.56 15.30 4.85
C THR A 161 -14.92 14.61 6.14
N TRP A 162 -14.29 13.47 6.40
CA TRP A 162 -14.34 12.80 7.70
C TRP A 162 -13.61 13.62 8.75
N ASP A 163 -14.12 13.59 9.97
CA ASP A 163 -13.39 14.12 11.13
C ASP A 163 -12.20 13.21 11.45
N THR A 164 -11.09 13.78 11.94
CA THR A 164 -9.89 13.01 12.31
C THR A 164 -10.21 11.97 13.39
N ALA A 165 -11.11 12.30 14.33
CA ALA A 165 -11.57 11.37 15.37
C ALA A 165 -12.35 10.16 14.83
N ALA A 166 -12.73 10.16 13.55
CA ALA A 166 -13.36 8.99 12.92
C ALA A 166 -12.34 7.90 12.53
N VAL A 167 -11.04 8.20 12.60
CA VAL A 167 -9.95 7.30 12.17
C VAL A 167 -8.91 7.10 13.27
N GLU A 168 -8.63 8.13 14.07
CA GLU A 168 -7.61 8.12 15.12
C GLU A 168 -8.24 7.89 16.51
N TYR A 169 -7.64 7.00 17.32
CA TYR A 169 -8.05 6.69 18.70
C TYR A 169 -6.92 6.95 19.70
#